data_AF-A0A8H6G9V2-F1
#
_entry.id   AF-A0A8H6G9V2-F1
#
_cell.length_a   1.000
_cell.length_b   1.000
_cell.length_c   1.000
_cell.angle_alpha   90.00
_cell.angle_beta   90.00
_cell.angle_gamma   90.00
#
_symmetry.space_group_name_H-M   'P 1'
#
loop_
_entity.id
_entity.type
_entity.pdbx_description
1 polymer ?
#
loop_
_entity_poly.entity_id
_entity_poly.type
_entity_poly.pdbx_seq_one_letter_code
_entity_poly.pdbx_strand_id
1 'polypeptide(L)' 'MGITHKDDLCGLSDTGGAAEWTRTLFAPQPGCKPMDIYPGYSADFMDQKHLAVVGGSWALHPRIAGRKSL' A
#
# COMPACT_ATOMS: atom_id res chain seq x y z
N MET A 1 3.95 7.60 -14.14
CA MET A 1 5.16 6.78 -13.93
C MET A 1 4.67 5.36 -13.70
N GLY A 2 4.90 4.46 -14.65
CA GLY A 2 4.35 3.10 -14.63
C GLY A 2 5.03 2.24 -13.57
N ILE A 3 4.26 1.43 -12.87
CA ILE A 3 4.67 0.56 -11.75
C ILE A 3 5.22 -0.79 -12.28
N THR A 4 5.58 -0.86 -13.56
CA THR A 4 5.93 -2.09 -14.27
C THR A 4 7.27 -1.94 -15.00
N HIS A 5 8.09 -2.98 -14.95
CA HIS A 5 9.36 -3.09 -15.68
C HIS A 5 9.39 -4.43 -16.40
N LYS A 6 9.51 -4.41 -17.74
CA LYS A 6 9.42 -5.60 -18.61
C LYS A 6 8.15 -6.41 -18.40
N ASP A 7 7.00 -5.71 -18.32
CA ASP A 7 5.66 -6.29 -18.11
C ASP A 7 5.46 -6.99 -16.75
N ASP A 8 6.49 -7.04 -15.90
CA ASP A 8 6.39 -7.46 -14.50
C ASP A 8 6.16 -6.26 -13.59
N LEU A 9 5.36 -6.44 -12.53
CA LEU A 9 5.18 -5.44 -11.49
C LEU A 9 6.51 -5.21 -10.74
N CYS A 10 6.97 -3.96 -10.72
CA CYS A 10 8.08 -3.53 -9.87
C CYS A 10 7.67 -3.65 -8.39
N GLY A 11 8.58 -4.06 -7.51
CA GLY A 11 8.31 -4.29 -6.07
C GLY A 11 8.14 -5.77 -5.68
N LEU A 12 8.34 -6.70 -6.62
CA LEU A 12 8.44 -8.14 -6.40
C LEU A 12 9.90 -8.59 -6.23
N SER A 13 10.65 -8.05 -5.25
CA SER A 13 11.83 -8.81 -4.83
C SER A 13 11.36 -10.11 -4.16
N ASP A 14 12.07 -11.22 -4.36
CA ASP A 14 11.65 -12.59 -3.97
C ASP A 14 11.18 -12.74 -2.51
N THR A 15 11.59 -11.83 -1.61
CA THR A 15 11.24 -11.83 -0.19
C THR A 15 10.25 -10.74 0.22
N GLY A 16 9.68 -9.99 -0.73
CA GLY A 16 8.70 -8.95 -0.46
C GLY A 16 9.26 -7.54 -0.22
N GLY A 17 10.54 -7.33 -0.52
CA GLY A 17 11.13 -6.00 -0.73
C GLY A 17 11.12 -5.06 0.47
N ALA A 18 11.30 -3.78 0.15
CA ALA A 18 11.06 -2.65 1.04
C ALA A 18 9.84 -1.89 0.55
N ALA A 19 9.13 -1.25 1.49
CA ALA A 19 7.98 -0.43 1.14
C ALA A 19 8.43 0.78 0.31
N GLU A 20 7.74 1.06 -0.79
CA GLU A 20 8.15 2.06 -1.78
C GLU A 20 7.42 3.39 -1.57
N TRP A 21 8.20 4.45 -1.36
CA TRP A 21 7.67 5.80 -1.18
C TRP A 21 7.08 6.36 -2.48
N THR A 22 5.94 7.03 -2.36
CA THR A 22 5.36 7.82 -3.45
C THR A 22 5.32 9.30 -3.09
N ARG A 23 5.06 10.16 -4.08
CA ARG A 23 4.74 11.58 -3.86
C ARG A 23 3.23 11.82 -3.74
N THR A 24 2.43 10.76 -3.70
CA THR A 24 0.97 10.84 -3.64
C THR A 24 0.53 10.98 -2.20
N LEU A 25 -0.35 11.94 -1.91
CA LEU A 25 -0.95 12.09 -0.58
C LEU A 25 -1.87 10.92 -0.27
N PHE A 26 -1.87 10.46 0.98
CA PHE A 26 -2.85 9.51 1.48
C PHE A 26 -4.20 10.23 1.63
N ALA A 27 -5.10 9.99 0.68
CA ALA A 27 -6.35 10.72 0.53
C ALA A 27 -7.49 9.75 0.13
N PRO A 28 -8.76 10.11 0.40
CA PRO A 28 -9.89 9.25 0.07
C PRO A 28 -10.04 9.09 -1.45
N GLN A 29 -10.28 7.86 -1.88
CA GLN A 29 -10.69 7.57 -3.25
C GLN A 29 -12.17 7.97 -3.46
N PRO A 30 -12.64 8.17 -4.70
CA PRO A 30 -14.04 8.44 -4.97
C PRO A 30 -14.96 7.38 -4.36
N GLY A 31 -15.91 7.82 -3.53
CA GLY A 31 -16.85 6.93 -2.83
C GLY A 31 -16.28 6.17 -1.62
N CYS A 32 -15.07 6.51 -1.16
CA CYS A 32 -14.49 5.93 0.04
C CYS A 32 -15.39 6.22 1.26
N LYS A 33 -15.70 5.17 2.03
CA LYS A 33 -16.43 5.25 3.30
C LYS A 33 -15.58 4.60 4.40
N PRO A 34 -15.50 5.20 5.60
CA PRO A 34 -14.86 4.56 6.75
C PRO A 34 -15.55 3.23 7.09
N MET A 35 -14.78 2.30 7.67
CA MET A 35 -15.35 1.05 8.19
C MET A 35 -16.14 1.32 9.47
N ASP A 36 -17.29 0.66 9.64
CA ASP A 36 -18.17 0.88 10.79
C ASP A 36 -17.49 0.52 12.13
N ILE A 37 -16.70 -0.56 12.16
CA ILE A 37 -16.05 -1.06 13.37
C ILE A 37 -14.78 -0.30 13.75
N TYR A 38 -14.14 0.38 12.79
CA TYR A 38 -12.93 1.15 13.02
C TYR A 38 -12.83 2.30 12.01
N PRO A 39 -13.61 3.38 12.21
CA PRO A 39 -13.67 4.49 11.26
C PRO A 39 -12.34 5.26 11.16
N GLY A 40 -11.59 5.33 12.27
CA GLY A 40 -10.31 6.06 12.35
C GLY A 40 -9.13 5.37 11.66
N TYR A 41 -9.26 4.12 11.20
CA TYR A 41 -8.12 3.37 10.61
C TYR A 41 -7.44 4.13 9.47
N SER A 42 -8.25 4.73 8.59
CA SER A 42 -7.76 5.53 7.46
C SER A 42 -8.09 7.02 7.63
N ALA A 43 -9.27 7.35 8.18
CA ALA A 43 -9.78 8.72 8.17
C ALA A 43 -8.88 9.71 8.93
N ASP A 44 -8.29 9.27 10.06
CA ASP A 44 -7.48 10.13 10.92
C ASP A 44 -6.18 10.60 10.26
N PHE A 45 -5.73 9.92 9.20
CA PHE A 45 -4.46 10.18 8.50
C PHE A 45 -4.66 10.80 7.10
N MET A 46 -5.91 10.97 6.65
CA MET A 46 -6.23 11.64 5.38
C MET A 46 -6.18 13.18 5.49
N ASP A 47 -5.15 13.69 6.16
CA ASP A 47 -5.01 15.07 6.63
C ASP A 47 -4.09 15.95 5.75
N GLN A 48 -3.75 15.46 4.56
CA GLN A 48 -2.78 16.08 3.63
C GLN A 48 -1.34 16.20 4.16
N LYS A 49 -0.98 15.49 5.25
CA LYS A 49 0.40 15.44 5.77
C LYS A 49 1.11 14.12 5.49
N HIS A 50 0.36 13.09 5.08
CA HIS A 50 0.87 11.74 4.88
C HIS A 50 0.98 11.41 3.40
N LEU A 51 2.08 10.75 3.03
CA LEU A 51 2.29 10.17 1.70
C LEU A 51 1.94 8.69 1.71
N ALA A 52 1.37 8.20 0.61
CA ALA A 52 1.11 6.78 0.44
C ALA A 52 2.42 6.02 0.16
N VAL A 53 2.53 4.83 0.75
CA VAL A 53 3.62 3.87 0.53
C VAL A 53 3.01 2.56 0.04
N VAL A 54 3.63 1.94 -0.96
CA VAL A 54 3.08 0.76 -1.66
C VAL A 54 4.05 -0.43 -1.64
N GLY A 55 3.59 -1.59 -2.12
CA GLY A 55 4.41 -2.80 -2.29
C GLY A 55 4.60 -3.66 -1.03
N GLY A 56 4.53 -3.08 0.16
CA GLY A 56 4.82 -3.78 1.41
C GLY A 56 6.31 -4.11 1.56
N SER A 57 6.70 -4.73 2.68
CA SER A 57 8.08 -5.14 2.94
C SER A 57 8.19 -6.62 3.28
N TRP A 58 9.42 -7.11 3.41
CA TRP A 58 9.72 -8.47 3.92
C TRP A 58 9.09 -8.76 5.29
N ALA A 59 8.78 -7.73 6.07
CA ALA A 59 8.17 -7.86 7.40
C ALA A 59 6.63 -8.01 7.33
N LEU A 60 6.00 -7.77 6.18
CA LEU A 60 4.56 -7.90 6.03
C LEU A 60 4.18 -9.36 5.75
N HIS A 61 3.26 -9.89 6.54
CA HIS A 61 2.81 -11.27 6.42
C HIS A 61 2.30 -11.58 4.99
N PRO A 62 2.74 -12.67 4.33
CA PRO A 62 2.43 -12.95 2.92
C PRO A 62 0.95 -12.90 2.56
N ARG A 63 0.08 -13.45 3.43
CA ARG A 63 -1.38 -13.43 3.26
C ARG A 63 -1.96 -12.02 3.11
N ILE A 64 -1.44 -11.03 3.84
CA ILE A 64 -1.91 -9.64 3.74
C ILE A 64 -1.28 -8.96 2.53
N ALA A 65 -0.03 -9.32 2.21
CA ALA A 65 0.70 -8.77 1.07
C ALA A 65 0.27 -9.35 -0.30
N GLY A 66 -0.68 -10.29 -0.34
CA GLY A 66 -1.09 -10.99 -1.57
C GLY A 66 -0.01 -11.92 -2.14
N ARG A 67 0.97 -12.32 -1.33
CA ARG A 67 2.06 -13.25 -1.73
C ARG A 67 1.71 -14.68 -1.34
N LYS A 68 2.13 -15.64 -2.15
CA LYS A 68 1.98 -17.07 -1.84
C LYS A 68 2.73 -17.37 -0.53
N SER A 69 2.03 -17.91 0.45
CA SER A 69 2.68 -18.57 1.58
C SER A 69 3.08 -19.98 1.16
N LEU A 70 4.29 -20.42 1.54
CA LEU A 70 4.68 -21.83 1.51
C LEU A 70 3.82 -22.65 2.45
#